data_AF-A0A6B2XQR9-F1
#
_entry.id   AF-A0A6B2XQR9-F1
#
_cell.length_a   1.000
_cell.length_b   1.000
_cell.length_c   1.000
_cell.angle_alpha   90.00
_cell.angle_beta   90.00
_cell.angle_gamma   90.00
#
_symmetry.space_group_name_H-M   'P 1'
#
loop_
_entity.id
_entity.type
_entity.pdbx_description
1 polymer ?
#
loop_
_entity_poly.entity_id
_entity_poly.type
_entity_poly.pdbx_seq_one_letter_code
_entity_poly.pdbx_strand_id
1 'polypeptide(L)'
;AGDQVGCDQVDELTIHAPLILPERGAVQVQIVVGAPDDFGGRSLGVYSRPEDDEDRPWTQHAQGTLGSRPDEAAAAPFDLGQWPPSGATALDVSGAYEQLLAGGYGYGPVFQGLKAAWRRGDELFAEVALPTTSHTDAGRYG
;
A
#
# COMPACT_ATOMS: atom_id res chain seq x y z
N ALA A 1 -6.71 5.19 10.94
CA ALA A 1 -6.03 5.47 12.23
C ALA A 1 -5.39 6.85 12.22
N GLY A 2 -4.61 7.19 11.18
CA GLY A 2 -4.16 8.56 10.92
C GLY A 2 -5.29 9.57 10.78
N ASP A 3 -6.31 9.25 9.96
CA ASP A 3 -7.53 10.07 9.80
C ASP A 3 -8.25 10.38 11.11
N GLN A 4 -8.26 9.41 12.03
CA GLN A 4 -8.91 9.56 13.35
C GLN A 4 -8.16 10.55 14.26
N VAL A 5 -6.89 10.85 13.96
CA VAL A 5 -6.07 11.81 14.71
C VAL A 5 -5.70 13.05 13.90
N GLY A 6 -6.26 13.22 12.70
CA GLY A 6 -5.95 14.34 11.81
C GLY A 6 -4.52 14.32 11.26
N CYS A 7 -3.93 13.12 11.14
CA CYS A 7 -2.64 12.90 10.49
C CYS A 7 -2.84 11.95 9.31
N ASP A 8 -3.22 12.51 8.17
CA ASP A 8 -3.54 11.81 6.92
C ASP A 8 -2.28 11.47 6.08
N GLN A 9 -1.13 12.00 6.46
CA GLN A 9 0.15 11.74 5.80
C GLN A 9 1.01 10.74 6.59
N VAL A 10 1.58 9.77 5.86
CA VAL A 10 2.68 8.93 6.36
C VAL A 10 3.99 9.55 5.89
N ASP A 11 4.76 10.11 6.83
CA ASP A 11 6.06 10.73 6.53
C ASP A 11 7.15 9.66 6.36
N GLU A 12 7.10 8.61 7.19
CA GLU A 12 8.02 7.48 7.14
C GLU A 12 7.30 6.20 7.55
N LEU A 13 7.62 5.09 6.90
CA LEU A 13 7.21 3.75 7.33
C LEU A 13 8.29 2.72 7.01
N THR A 14 8.86 2.12 8.06
CA THR A 14 9.81 1.01 7.96
C THR A 14 9.10 -0.31 8.26
N ILE A 15 9.26 -1.30 7.38
CA ILE A 15 8.74 -2.66 7.56
C ILE A 15 9.81 -3.53 8.21
N HIS A 16 9.52 -4.09 9.38
CA HIS A 16 10.45 -4.92 10.16
C HIS A 16 10.22 -6.41 9.95
N ALA A 17 8.97 -6.85 9.82
CA ALA A 17 8.63 -8.26 9.71
C ALA A 17 7.33 -8.47 8.90
N PRO A 18 7.22 -9.55 8.12
CA PRO A 18 6.00 -9.85 7.40
C PRO A 18 4.86 -10.23 8.36
N LEU A 19 3.64 -9.77 8.06
CA LEU A 19 2.42 -10.24 8.70
C LEU A 19 1.89 -11.46 7.94
N ILE A 20 2.11 -12.65 8.50
CA ILE A 20 1.64 -13.90 7.90
C ILE A 20 0.20 -14.15 8.31
N LEU A 21 -0.69 -14.24 7.32
CA LEU A 21 -2.08 -14.60 7.54
C LEU A 21 -2.22 -16.13 7.50
N PRO A 22 -2.77 -16.77 8.56
CA PRO A 22 -3.00 -18.19 8.53
C PRO A 22 -4.15 -18.54 7.57
N GLU A 23 -4.11 -19.73 6.99
CA GLU A 23 -5.20 -20.22 6.12
C GLU A 23 -6.55 -20.33 6.86
N ARG A 24 -6.49 -20.53 8.18
CA ARG A 24 -7.63 -20.67 9.09
C ARG A 24 -7.36 -19.93 10.38
N GLY A 25 -8.41 -19.37 10.97
CA GLY A 25 -8.32 -18.52 12.16
C GLY A 25 -8.15 -17.06 11.79
N ALA A 26 -7.82 -16.24 12.79
CA ALA A 26 -7.65 -14.81 12.62
C ALA A 26 -6.38 -14.31 13.32
N VAL A 27 -5.99 -13.09 12.96
CA VAL A 27 -4.90 -12.37 13.60
C VAL A 27 -5.47 -11.07 14.15
N GLN A 28 -5.19 -10.80 15.42
CA GLN A 28 -5.45 -9.52 16.03
C GLN A 28 -4.42 -8.52 15.50
N VAL A 29 -4.88 -7.39 14.98
CA VAL A 29 -4.02 -6.30 14.51
C VAL A 29 -4.24 -5.09 15.40
N GLN A 30 -3.15 -4.49 15.85
CA GLN A 30 -3.17 -3.26 16.64
C GLN A 30 -2.34 -2.19 15.96
N ILE A 31 -2.93 -1.01 15.83
CA ILE A 31 -2.25 0.19 15.34
C ILE A 31 -2.12 1.15 16.52
N VAL A 32 -0.90 1.49 16.88
CA VAL A 32 -0.59 2.41 17.98
C VAL A 32 -0.12 3.73 17.40
N VAL A 33 -0.81 4.81 17.77
CA VAL A 33 -0.43 6.17 17.39
C VAL A 33 -0.07 6.95 18.64
N GLY A 34 1.11 7.57 18.63
CA GLY A 34 1.66 8.32 19.75
C GLY A 34 1.02 9.68 19.96
N ALA A 35 1.40 10.31 21.08
CA ALA A 35 1.20 11.73 21.29
C ALA A 35 1.91 12.53 20.18
N PRO A 36 1.44 13.75 19.86
CA PRO A 36 2.15 14.60 18.92
C PRO A 36 3.47 15.06 19.54
N ASP A 37 4.50 15.17 18.71
CA ASP A 37 5.76 15.83 19.05
C ASP A 37 5.64 17.36 18.91
N ASP A 38 6.75 18.06 19.14
CA ASP A 38 6.83 19.53 19.07
C ASP A 38 6.52 20.10 17.67
N PHE A 39 6.55 19.28 16.62
CA PHE A 39 6.26 19.64 15.23
C PHE A 39 4.89 19.13 14.77
N GLY A 40 4.12 18.49 15.65
CA GLY A 40 2.81 17.92 15.36
C GLY A 40 2.87 16.52 14.73
N GLY A 41 4.06 15.96 14.54
CA GLY A 41 4.24 14.60 14.06
C GLY A 41 3.88 13.56 15.12
N ARG A 42 3.45 12.36 14.71
CA ARG A 42 3.08 11.28 15.65
C ARG A 42 3.78 9.99 15.30
N SER A 43 4.30 9.28 16.29
CA SER A 43 4.82 7.93 16.06
C SER A 43 3.69 6.97 15.67
N LEU A 44 3.95 6.09 14.72
CA LEU A 44 3.08 5.00 14.30
C LEU A 44 3.76 3.65 14.56
N GLY A 45 3.01 2.69 15.11
CA GLY A 45 3.42 1.29 15.18
C GLY A 45 2.30 0.37 14.74
N VAL A 46 2.64 -0.66 13.96
CA VAL A 46 1.72 -1.71 13.51
C VAL A 46 2.16 -3.04 14.09
N TYR A 47 1.26 -3.65 14.86
CA TYR A 47 1.52 -4.89 15.58
C TYR A 47 0.48 -5.94 15.25
N SER A 48 0.87 -7.21 15.37
CA SER A 48 -0.09 -8.30 15.30
C SER A 48 0.21 -9.43 16.28
N ARG A 49 -0.81 -10.23 16.52
CA ARG A 49 -0.72 -11.48 17.28
C ARG A 49 -1.83 -12.44 16.82
N PRO A 50 -1.59 -13.76 16.76
CA PRO A 50 -2.66 -14.74 16.54
C PRO A 50 -3.81 -14.54 17.51
N GLU A 51 -5.05 -14.70 17.04
CA GLU A 51 -6.24 -14.56 17.90
C GLU A 51 -6.36 -15.70 18.92
N ASP A 52 -5.84 -16.88 18.58
CA ASP A 52 -5.97 -18.11 19.36
C ASP A 52 -4.90 -18.28 20.45
N ASP A 53 -4.00 -17.31 20.61
CA ASP A 53 -2.90 -17.34 21.57
C ASP A 53 -2.70 -15.96 22.24
N GLU A 54 -3.50 -15.71 23.29
CA GLU A 54 -3.49 -14.46 24.05
C GLU A 54 -2.21 -14.24 24.89
N ASP A 55 -1.43 -15.29 25.14
CA ASP A 55 -0.19 -15.19 25.92
C ASP A 55 1.02 -14.88 25.03
N ARG A 56 0.88 -15.03 23.71
CA ARG A 56 1.93 -14.69 22.75
C ARG A 56 2.26 -13.20 22.81
N PRO A 57 3.54 -12.81 22.67
CA PRO A 57 3.87 -11.40 22.53
C PRO A 57 3.40 -10.85 21.17
N TRP A 58 3.05 -9.56 21.16
CA TRP A 58 2.79 -8.82 19.93
C TRP A 58 4.06 -8.75 19.08
N THR A 59 3.92 -9.01 17.79
CA THR A 59 4.99 -8.84 16.81
C THR A 59 4.84 -7.48 16.15
N GLN A 60 5.91 -6.68 16.14
CA GLN A 60 5.94 -5.40 15.43
C GLN A 60 6.26 -5.63 13.95
N HIS A 61 5.34 -5.24 13.07
CA HIS A 61 5.49 -5.39 11.62
C HIS A 61 6.02 -4.13 10.96
N ALA A 62 5.60 -2.97 11.45
CA ALA A 62 6.05 -1.70 10.91
C ALA A 62 6.11 -0.61 11.99
N GLN A 63 6.98 0.36 11.79
CA GLN A 63 7.07 1.58 12.58
C GLN A 63 7.31 2.77 11.67
N GLY A 64 6.78 3.93 12.05
CA GLY A 64 6.87 5.12 11.24
C GLY A 64 6.49 6.39 11.97
N THR A 65 6.32 7.45 11.21
CA THR A 65 5.84 8.75 11.66
C THR A 65 4.70 9.22 10.76
N LEU A 66 3.70 9.83 11.39
CA LEU A 66 2.58 10.48 10.71
C LEU A 66 2.76 11.98 10.80
N GLY A 67 2.48 12.66 9.70
CA GLY A 67 2.46 14.11 9.60
C GLY A 67 1.03 14.64 9.45
N SER A 68 0.88 15.95 9.70
CA SER A 68 -0.35 16.70 9.44
C SER A 68 -0.11 17.84 8.44
N ARG A 69 0.96 17.77 7.64
CA ARG A 69 1.25 18.83 6.69
C ARG A 69 0.11 18.85 5.66
N PRO A 70 -0.53 20.01 5.42
CA PRO A 70 -1.46 20.14 4.32
C PRO A 70 -0.71 19.76 3.05
N ASP A 71 -1.28 18.83 2.31
CA ASP A 71 -0.83 18.47 0.97
C ASP A 71 -0.78 19.78 0.15
N GLU A 72 0.38 20.45 0.11
CA GLU A 72 0.74 21.21 -1.08
C GLU A 72 0.84 20.14 -2.14
N ALA A 73 -0.32 19.75 -2.68
CA ALA A 73 -0.50 18.66 -3.62
C ALA A 73 0.59 18.85 -4.65
N ALA A 74 1.69 18.10 -4.47
CA ALA A 74 2.87 18.31 -5.27
C ALA A 74 2.39 17.96 -6.65
N ALA A 75 2.20 18.99 -7.50
CA ALA A 75 1.57 18.84 -8.79
C ALA A 75 2.22 17.62 -9.43
N ALA A 76 1.41 16.63 -9.82
CA ALA A 76 1.92 15.36 -10.30
C ALA A 76 3.05 15.68 -11.29
N PRO A 77 4.26 15.10 -11.13
CA PRO A 77 5.43 15.53 -11.90
C PRO A 77 5.28 15.30 -13.41
N PHE A 78 4.13 14.77 -13.84
CA PHE A 78 3.70 14.51 -15.20
C PHE A 78 2.23 14.92 -15.42
N ASP A 79 1.91 15.34 -16.63
CA ASP A 79 0.56 15.74 -17.04
C ASP A 79 -0.33 14.50 -17.26
N LEU A 80 -1.26 14.28 -16.33
CA LEU A 80 -2.29 13.24 -16.44
C LEU A 80 -3.36 13.53 -17.51
N GLY A 81 -3.43 14.75 -18.03
CA GLY A 81 -4.35 15.14 -19.11
C GLY A 81 -3.99 14.55 -20.48
N GLN A 82 -2.74 14.08 -20.65
CA GLN A 82 -2.29 13.38 -21.84
C GLN A 82 -1.87 11.94 -21.50
N TRP A 83 -2.70 10.98 -21.89
CA TRP A 83 -2.48 9.57 -21.59
C TRP A 83 -2.72 8.66 -22.83
N PRO A 84 -1.80 7.74 -23.17
CA PRO A 84 -0.50 7.53 -22.54
C PRO A 84 0.46 8.72 -22.77
N PRO A 85 1.49 8.90 -21.92
CA PRO A 85 2.39 10.03 -22.04
C PRO A 85 3.09 10.10 -23.41
N SER A 86 3.20 11.30 -23.96
CA SER A 86 3.89 11.52 -25.23
C SER A 86 5.34 11.02 -25.17
N GLY A 87 5.76 10.34 -26.25
CA GLY A 87 7.09 9.74 -26.36
C GLY A 87 7.28 8.44 -25.57
N ALA A 88 6.24 7.93 -24.89
CA ALA A 88 6.31 6.64 -24.20
C ALA A 88 6.03 5.48 -25.17
N THR A 89 6.77 4.39 -25.02
CA THR A 89 6.59 3.15 -25.80
C THR A 89 5.80 2.14 -24.96
N ALA A 90 4.76 1.54 -25.54
CA ALA A 90 3.97 0.52 -24.86
C ALA A 90 4.82 -0.72 -24.55
N LEU A 91 4.60 -1.30 -23.37
CA LEU A 91 5.17 -2.56 -22.95
C LEU A 91 4.11 -3.65 -23.06
N ASP A 92 4.51 -4.82 -23.55
CA ASP A 92 3.66 -6.00 -23.47
C ASP A 92 3.63 -6.50 -22.03
N VAL A 93 2.43 -6.47 -21.44
CA VAL A 93 2.16 -6.95 -20.08
C VAL A 93 1.45 -8.30 -20.09
N SER A 94 1.20 -8.88 -21.26
CA SER A 94 0.67 -10.23 -21.36
C SER A 94 1.67 -11.23 -20.79
N GLY A 95 1.19 -12.21 -20.01
CA GLY A 95 2.08 -13.17 -19.37
C GLY A 95 2.80 -12.66 -18.11
N ALA A 96 2.66 -11.38 -17.74
CA ALA A 96 3.44 -10.78 -16.65
C ALA A 96 3.18 -11.48 -15.30
N TYR A 97 1.92 -11.79 -14.98
CA TYR A 97 1.58 -12.48 -13.73
C TYR A 97 1.95 -13.96 -13.75
N GLU A 98 1.92 -14.62 -14.90
CA GLU A 98 2.42 -16.00 -15.04
C GLU A 98 3.93 -16.07 -14.81
N GLN A 99 4.69 -15.09 -15.31
CA GLN A 99 6.13 -14.97 -15.06
C GLN A 99 6.43 -14.69 -13.59
N LEU A 100 5.67 -13.78 -12.96
CA LEU A 100 5.77 -13.50 -11.53
C LEU A 100 5.46 -14.73 -10.68
N LEU A 101 4.42 -15.50 -11.05
CA LEU A 101 4.08 -16.76 -10.38
C LEU A 101 5.22 -17.79 -10.49
N ALA A 102 5.84 -17.92 -11.67
CA ALA A 102 7.00 -18.79 -11.85
C ALA A 102 8.21 -18.35 -11.00
N GLY A 103 8.30 -17.05 -10.67
CA GLY A 103 9.27 -16.48 -9.73
C GLY A 103 8.90 -16.59 -8.25
N GLY A 104 7.75 -17.20 -7.91
CA GLY A 104 7.27 -17.38 -6.53
C GLY A 104 6.29 -16.31 -6.03
N TYR A 105 5.88 -15.36 -6.88
CA TYR A 105 4.92 -14.32 -6.53
C TYR A 105 3.50 -14.74 -6.89
N GLY A 106 2.79 -15.33 -5.92
CA GLY A 106 1.41 -15.81 -6.06
C GLY A 106 0.35 -14.71 -5.96
N TYR A 107 0.35 -13.74 -6.89
CA TYR A 107 -0.68 -12.70 -6.91
C TYR A 107 -2.06 -13.28 -7.27
N GLY A 108 -3.00 -13.25 -6.31
CA GLY A 108 -4.39 -13.63 -6.56
C GLY A 108 -5.15 -12.59 -7.41
N PRO A 109 -6.37 -12.91 -7.90
CA PRO A 109 -7.08 -12.09 -8.88
C PRO A 109 -7.26 -10.61 -8.52
N VAL A 110 -7.45 -10.31 -7.23
CA VAL A 110 -7.61 -8.92 -6.73
C VAL A 110 -6.32 -8.11 -6.86
N PHE A 111 -5.16 -8.77 -6.78
CA PHE A 111 -3.84 -8.16 -6.90
C PHE A 111 -3.32 -8.13 -8.35
N GLN A 112 -4.05 -8.71 -9.31
CA GLN A 112 -3.71 -8.69 -10.73
C GLN A 112 -4.30 -7.45 -11.44
N GLY A 113 -3.98 -6.27 -10.92
CA GLY A 113 -4.60 -5.00 -11.33
C GLY A 113 -4.01 -4.37 -12.59
N LEU A 114 -2.80 -4.75 -13.00
CA LEU A 114 -2.08 -4.16 -14.14
C LEU A 114 -2.83 -4.39 -15.46
N LYS A 115 -3.15 -3.30 -16.17
CA LYS A 115 -3.89 -3.31 -17.46
C LYS A 115 -3.01 -2.97 -18.65
N ALA A 116 -2.14 -1.99 -18.49
CA ALA A 116 -1.20 -1.55 -19.51
C ALA A 116 0.00 -0.88 -18.86
N ALA A 117 1.14 -0.86 -19.55
CA ALA A 117 2.33 -0.15 -19.11
C ALA A 117 3.07 0.49 -20.29
N TRP A 118 3.76 1.59 -20.04
CA TRP A 118 4.58 2.31 -21.02
C TRP A 118 5.91 2.74 -20.41
N ARG A 119 6.94 2.86 -21.24
CA ARG A 119 8.27 3.32 -20.82
C ARG A 119 8.71 4.54 -21.61
N ARG A 120 9.30 5.52 -20.92
CA ARG A 120 9.97 6.69 -21.53
C ARG A 120 11.30 6.91 -20.84
N GLY A 121 12.40 6.54 -21.49
CA GLY A 121 13.72 6.50 -20.83
C GLY A 121 13.68 5.59 -19.60
N ASP A 122 13.94 6.16 -18.43
CA ASP A 122 13.90 5.47 -17.13
C ASP A 122 12.53 5.52 -16.44
N GLU A 123 11.57 6.27 -16.97
CA GLU A 123 10.22 6.38 -16.42
C GLU A 123 9.35 5.20 -16.85
N LEU A 124 8.58 4.66 -15.90
CA LEU A 124 7.56 3.64 -16.13
C LEU A 124 6.18 4.20 -15.78
N PHE A 125 5.24 4.05 -16.70
CA PHE A 125 3.84 4.43 -16.53
C PHE A 125 2.99 3.16 -16.56
N ALA A 126 1.94 3.11 -15.75
CA ALA A 126 1.05 1.96 -15.71
C ALA A 126 -0.39 2.38 -15.49
N GLU A 127 -1.31 1.66 -16.13
CA GLU A 127 -2.73 1.65 -15.76
C GLU A 127 -2.99 0.47 -14.84
N VAL A 128 -3.53 0.73 -13.65
CA VAL A 128 -3.85 -0.28 -12.65
C VAL A 128 -5.30 -0.08 -12.24
N ALA A 129 -6.10 -1.15 -12.28
CA ALA A 129 -7.50 -1.12 -11.88
C ALA A 129 -7.89 -2.39 -11.15
N LEU A 130 -8.63 -2.24 -10.05
CA LEU A 130 -9.22 -3.36 -9.33
C LEU A 130 -10.21 -4.12 -10.24
N PRO A 131 -10.31 -5.45 -10.09
CA PRO A 131 -11.40 -6.20 -10.71
C PRO A 131 -12.76 -5.64 -10.30
N THR A 132 -13.72 -5.59 -11.23
CA THR A 132 -15.06 -5.01 -11.01
C THR A 132 -15.81 -5.66 -9.83
N THR A 133 -15.55 -6.94 -9.56
CA THR A 133 -16.10 -7.68 -8.42
C THR A 133 -15.68 -7.14 -7.04
N SER A 134 -14.60 -6.35 -6.98
CA SER A 134 -14.04 -5.82 -5.73
C SER A 134 -14.35 -4.32 -5.52
N HIS A 135 -15.01 -3.67 -6.48
CA HIS A 135 -15.29 -2.22 -6.42
C HIS A 135 -16.22 -1.84 -5.28
N THR A 136 -17.18 -2.70 -4.94
CA THR A 136 -18.13 -2.47 -3.83
C THR A 136 -17.47 -2.43 -2.46
N ASP A 137 -16.41 -3.22 -2.27
CA ASP A 137 -15.67 -3.25 -1.00
C ASP A 137 -14.57 -2.19 -0.94
N ALA A 138 -14.10 -1.68 -2.08
CA ALA A 138 -12.99 -0.72 -2.17
C ALA A 138 -13.23 0.53 -1.31
N GLY A 139 -14.46 1.07 -1.30
CA GLY A 139 -14.80 2.26 -0.53
C GLY A 139 -14.79 2.08 1.00
N ARG A 140 -14.58 0.86 1.50
CA ARG A 140 -14.41 0.57 2.93
C ARG A 140 -12.96 0.68 3.40
N TYR A 141 -12.02 0.79 2.47
CA TYR A 141 -10.59 0.89 2.75
C TYR A 141 -10.12 2.30 2.34
N GLY A 142 -9.69 3.07 3.33
CA GLY A 142 -9.32 4.48 3.22
C GLY A 142 -9.13 5.03 4.61
#